data_AF-A0A961V8X6-F1
#
_entry.id   AF-A0A961V8X6-F1
#
_cell.length_a   1.000
_cell.length_b   1.000
_cell.length_c   1.000
_cell.angle_alpha   90.00
_cell.angle_beta   90.00
_cell.angle_gamma   90.00
#
_symmetry.space_group_name_H-M   'P 1'
#
loop_
_entity.id
_entity.type
_entity.pdbx_description
1 polymer ?
#
loop_
_entity_poly.entity_id
_entity_poly.type
_entity_poly.pdbx_seq_one_letter_code
_entity_poly.pdbx_strand_id
1 'polypeptide(L)'
;MMRHILSVAALLAAGTLAACGPTSPEKPAFYVDMSSPGARFDAVSARDMINAYRIKEGLPAVNLDPALTAAAEQESIIVSRRAASTGKVTPDNDLEAKVRAAGYPVGGMRRNVSAGYYTIAEAFSGWRESDQHRRTLLMEDATDMGIAAIHQPRAKYKVYWTLIMARREK
;
A
#
# COMPACT_ATOMS: atom_id res chain seq x y z
N MET A 1 45.30 53.47 -55.11
CA MET A 1 45.95 53.62 -53.79
C MET A 1 44.88 53.58 -52.70
N MET A 2 45.22 53.05 -51.51
CA MET A 2 44.39 52.72 -50.32
C MET A 2 43.51 51.46 -50.46
N ARG A 3 43.87 50.26 -49.97
CA ARG A 3 44.16 49.68 -48.62
C ARG A 3 42.93 49.43 -47.73
N HIS A 4 42.69 48.12 -47.50
CA HIS A 4 42.14 47.43 -46.34
C HIS A 4 40.60 47.47 -46.19
N ILE A 5 39.91 46.37 -45.86
CA ILE A 5 39.95 45.64 -44.58
C ILE A 5 39.39 44.21 -44.74
N LEU A 6 40.05 43.22 -44.11
CA LEU A 6 39.54 41.87 -43.87
C LEU A 6 38.35 41.89 -42.89
N SER A 7 37.35 41.04 -43.12
CA SER A 7 36.43 40.64 -42.05
C SER A 7 36.15 39.15 -42.14
N VAL A 8 36.63 38.44 -41.12
CA VAL A 8 36.43 37.02 -40.84
C VAL A 8 35.00 36.86 -40.31
N ALA A 9 34.14 36.15 -41.02
CA ALA A 9 32.84 35.73 -40.50
C ALA A 9 32.98 34.31 -39.92
N ALA A 10 33.11 34.22 -38.60
CA ALA A 10 33.04 32.97 -37.87
C ALA A 10 31.55 32.57 -37.72
N LEU A 11 31.14 31.49 -38.38
CA LEU A 11 29.83 30.87 -38.15
C LEU A 11 29.85 30.15 -36.79
N LEU A 12 29.09 30.65 -35.83
CA LEU A 12 28.76 29.93 -34.60
C LEU A 12 27.74 28.83 -34.91
N ALA A 13 28.14 27.57 -34.68
CA ALA A 13 27.24 26.43 -34.64
C ALA A 13 26.44 26.43 -33.33
N ALA A 14 25.11 26.60 -33.41
CA ALA A 14 24.21 26.46 -32.28
C ALA A 14 23.93 24.98 -32.01
N GLY A 15 24.63 24.39 -31.04
CA GLY A 15 24.32 23.07 -30.51
C GLY A 15 23.12 23.14 -29.56
N THR A 16 22.02 22.48 -29.91
CA THR A 16 20.89 22.27 -29.01
C THR A 16 21.26 21.21 -27.97
N LEU A 17 21.63 21.65 -26.77
CA LEU A 17 21.71 20.76 -25.60
C LEU A 17 20.28 20.44 -25.15
N ALA A 18 19.78 19.25 -25.51
CA ALA A 18 18.61 18.66 -24.87
C ALA A 18 19.00 18.34 -23.42
N ALA A 19 18.57 19.19 -22.48
CA ALA A 19 18.77 18.97 -21.06
C ALA A 19 17.91 17.79 -20.60
N CYS A 20 18.53 16.64 -20.33
CA CYS A 20 17.98 15.65 -19.41
C CYS A 20 17.90 16.31 -18.03
N GLY A 21 16.71 16.80 -17.67
CA GLY A 21 16.45 17.25 -16.30
C GLY A 21 16.57 16.08 -15.32
N PRO A 22 17.04 16.30 -14.09
CA PRO A 22 17.08 15.25 -13.08
C PRO A 22 15.65 14.79 -12.76
N THR A 23 15.38 13.50 -12.96
CA THR A 23 14.17 12.84 -12.46
C THR A 23 14.17 13.03 -10.94
N SER A 24 13.21 13.78 -10.39
CA SER A 24 13.01 13.85 -8.94
C SER A 24 12.98 12.43 -8.37
N PRO A 25 13.65 12.14 -7.24
CA PRO A 25 13.60 10.81 -6.64
C PRO A 25 12.13 10.48 -6.35
N GLU A 26 11.65 9.41 -7.00
CA GLU A 26 10.29 8.92 -6.81
C GLU A 26 10.11 8.54 -5.34
N LYS A 27 9.05 9.08 -4.71
CA LYS A 27 8.74 8.80 -3.31
C LYS A 27 8.55 7.28 -3.15
N PRO A 28 9.20 6.62 -2.17
CA PRO A 28 9.00 5.18 -1.98
C PRO A 28 7.52 4.85 -1.76
N ALA A 29 7.06 3.74 -2.33
CA ALA A 29 5.65 3.32 -2.30
C ALA A 29 5.05 3.27 -0.89
N PHE A 30 5.88 3.01 0.13
CA PHE A 30 5.47 2.97 1.54
C PHE A 30 4.95 4.30 2.09
N TYR A 31 5.36 5.41 1.49
CA TYR A 31 5.03 6.75 1.93
C TYR A 31 4.03 7.46 1.00
N VAL A 32 3.44 6.75 0.03
CA VAL A 32 2.36 7.30 -0.78
C VAL A 32 1.19 7.67 0.14
N ASP A 33 0.74 8.92 0.04
CA ASP A 33 -0.39 9.42 0.83
C ASP A 33 -1.69 8.95 0.19
N MET A 34 -2.32 7.94 0.81
CA MET A 34 -3.57 7.36 0.36
C MET A 34 -4.78 8.30 0.54
N SER A 35 -4.64 9.43 1.22
CA SER A 35 -5.67 10.47 1.28
C SER A 35 -5.59 11.45 0.10
N SER A 36 -4.56 11.35 -0.74
CA SER A 36 -4.45 12.16 -1.96
C SER A 36 -5.39 11.64 -3.06
N PRO A 37 -6.08 12.53 -3.81
CA PRO A 37 -6.86 12.12 -4.98
C PRO A 37 -5.99 11.37 -6.00
N GLY A 38 -6.48 10.24 -6.49
CA GLY A 38 -5.76 9.42 -7.49
C GLY A 38 -4.58 8.62 -6.93
N ALA A 39 -4.34 8.63 -5.62
CA ALA A 39 -3.34 7.76 -5.00
C ALA A 39 -3.64 6.29 -5.31
N ARG A 40 -2.59 5.56 -5.70
CA ARG A 40 -2.64 4.12 -5.98
C ARG A 40 -1.89 3.39 -4.90
N PHE A 41 -2.55 2.40 -4.30
CA PHE A 41 -1.92 1.56 -3.30
C PHE A 41 -1.12 0.44 -3.99
N ASP A 42 0.13 0.28 -3.59
CA ASP A 42 0.99 -0.82 -4.04
C ASP A 42 0.99 -1.94 -2.99
N ALA A 43 0.14 -2.94 -3.23
CA ALA A 43 0.04 -4.11 -2.37
C ALA A 43 1.30 -4.98 -2.38
N VAL A 44 2.07 -4.99 -3.47
CA VAL A 44 3.30 -5.80 -3.62
C VAL A 44 4.38 -5.23 -2.72
N SER A 45 4.60 -3.92 -2.79
CA SER A 45 5.48 -3.23 -1.84
C SER A 45 5.04 -3.51 -0.41
N ALA A 46 3.76 -3.31 -0.08
CA ALA A 46 3.26 -3.55 1.27
C ALA A 46 3.52 -4.99 1.78
N ARG A 47 3.32 -6.01 0.92
CA ARG A 47 3.69 -7.40 1.19
C ARG A 47 5.17 -7.51 1.51
N ASP A 48 6.05 -6.88 0.73
CA ASP A 48 7.51 -6.95 0.97
C ASP A 48 7.93 -6.33 2.29
N MET A 49 7.36 -5.20 2.67
CA MET A 49 7.60 -4.60 3.99
C MET A 49 7.16 -5.53 5.12
N ILE A 50 5.98 -6.15 4.99
CA ILE A 50 5.46 -7.08 5.99
C ILE A 50 6.29 -8.38 6.02
N ASN A 51 6.70 -8.91 4.88
CA ASN A 51 7.56 -10.08 4.79
C ASN A 51 8.95 -9.82 5.38
N ALA A 52 9.55 -8.65 5.14
CA ALA A 52 10.80 -8.27 5.80
C ALA A 52 10.67 -8.30 7.33
N TYR A 53 9.52 -7.87 7.85
CA TYR A 53 9.23 -7.96 9.28
C TYR A 53 9.04 -9.41 9.76
N ARG A 54 8.26 -10.22 9.04
CA ARG A 54 8.05 -11.64 9.35
C ARG A 54 9.37 -12.42 9.36
N ILE A 55 10.22 -12.21 8.36
CA ILE A 55 11.54 -12.85 8.25
C ILE A 55 12.44 -12.46 9.41
N LYS A 56 12.46 -11.16 9.79
CA LYS A 56 13.21 -10.70 10.96
C LYS A 56 12.75 -11.40 12.26
N GLU A 57 11.48 -11.77 12.34
CA GLU A 57 10.88 -12.47 13.48
C GLU A 57 10.95 -14.01 13.32
N GLY A 58 11.70 -14.52 12.34
CA GLY A 58 11.90 -15.95 12.12
C GLY A 58 10.75 -16.68 11.43
N LEU A 59 9.80 -15.95 10.84
CA LEU A 59 8.63 -16.50 10.15
C LEU A 59 8.81 -16.51 8.62
N PRO A 60 8.18 -17.46 7.91
CA PRO A 60 8.19 -17.49 6.46
C PRO A 60 7.43 -16.30 5.86
N ALA A 61 7.87 -15.92 4.66
CA ALA A 61 7.17 -14.96 3.82
C ALA A 61 5.80 -15.49 3.38
N VAL A 62 4.84 -14.59 3.20
CA VAL A 62 3.50 -14.86 2.66
C VAL A 62 3.35 -14.29 1.25
N ASN A 63 2.42 -14.85 0.49
CA ASN A 63 2.10 -14.41 -0.86
C ASN A 63 0.84 -13.55 -0.88
N LEU A 64 0.74 -12.63 -1.86
CA LEU A 64 -0.54 -11.97 -2.12
C LEU A 64 -1.50 -12.95 -2.76
N ASP A 65 -2.69 -13.05 -2.19
CA ASP A 65 -3.80 -13.80 -2.77
C ASP A 65 -4.86 -12.81 -3.30
N PRO A 66 -5.30 -12.95 -4.57
CA PRO A 66 -6.29 -12.05 -5.15
C PRO A 66 -7.65 -12.07 -4.43
N ALA A 67 -8.10 -13.24 -3.95
CA ALA A 67 -9.38 -13.34 -3.23
C ALA A 67 -9.29 -12.68 -1.86
N LEU A 68 -8.17 -12.85 -1.14
CA LEU A 68 -7.93 -12.14 0.12
C LEU A 68 -7.81 -10.62 -0.09
N THR A 69 -7.17 -10.19 -1.19
CA THR A 69 -7.02 -8.76 -1.51
C THR A 69 -8.37 -8.12 -1.79
N ALA A 70 -9.21 -8.75 -2.62
CA ALA A 70 -10.58 -8.31 -2.85
C ALA A 70 -11.41 -8.29 -1.55
N ALA A 71 -11.25 -9.30 -0.69
CA ALA A 71 -11.91 -9.32 0.62
C ALA A 71 -11.45 -8.18 1.53
N ALA A 72 -10.16 -7.83 1.53
CA ALA A 72 -9.62 -6.71 2.29
C ALA A 72 -10.18 -5.36 1.80
N GLU A 73 -10.37 -5.19 0.48
CA GLU A 73 -11.04 -4.01 -0.07
C GLU A 73 -12.48 -3.91 0.42
N GLN A 74 -13.25 -5.00 0.34
CA GLN A 74 -14.63 -5.04 0.80
C GLN A 74 -14.75 -4.79 2.31
N GLU A 75 -13.87 -5.38 3.11
CA GLU A 75 -13.81 -5.15 4.55
C GLU A 75 -13.56 -3.66 4.85
N SER A 76 -12.62 -3.04 4.14
CA SER A 76 -12.32 -1.62 4.31
C SER A 76 -13.53 -0.74 3.98
N ILE A 77 -14.33 -1.10 2.97
CA ILE A 77 -15.59 -0.42 2.62
C ILE A 77 -16.65 -0.58 3.71
N ILE A 78 -16.78 -1.78 4.27
CA ILE A 78 -17.74 -2.06 5.34
C ILE A 78 -17.35 -1.28 6.61
N VAL A 79 -16.08 -1.34 6.99
CA VAL A 79 -15.52 -0.62 8.13
C VAL A 79 -15.72 0.88 7.95
N SER A 80 -15.50 1.44 6.76
CA SER A 80 -15.71 2.87 6.53
C SER A 80 -17.16 3.29 6.69
N ARG A 81 -18.10 2.48 6.18
CA ARG A 81 -19.55 2.74 6.33
C ARG A 81 -20.00 2.66 7.80
N ARG A 82 -19.53 1.64 8.53
CA ARG A 82 -19.83 1.50 9.96
C ARG A 82 -19.22 2.61 10.81
N ALA A 83 -18.00 3.05 10.46
CA ALA A 83 -17.38 4.20 11.12
C ALA A 83 -18.16 5.49 10.88
N ALA A 84 -18.75 5.66 9.69
CA ALA A 84 -19.60 6.82 9.40
C ALA A 84 -20.88 6.85 10.25
N SER A 85 -21.49 5.69 10.55
CA SER A 85 -22.72 5.63 11.35
C SER A 85 -22.50 5.55 12.86
N THR A 86 -21.42 4.91 13.31
CA THR A 86 -21.18 4.61 14.74
C THR A 86 -20.01 5.39 15.35
N GLY A 87 -19.18 6.03 14.52
CA GLY A 87 -17.93 6.66 14.94
C GLY A 87 -16.78 5.68 15.24
N LYS A 88 -17.04 4.36 15.19
CA LYS A 88 -16.10 3.30 15.58
C LYS A 88 -15.60 2.52 14.37
N VAL A 89 -14.34 2.11 14.41
CA VAL A 89 -13.74 1.19 13.44
C VAL A 89 -14.14 -0.23 13.86
N THR A 90 -15.13 -0.81 13.18
CA THR A 90 -15.72 -2.10 13.56
C THR A 90 -15.62 -3.10 12.40
N PRO A 91 -14.78 -4.15 12.52
CA PRO A 91 -14.62 -5.17 11.50
C PRO A 91 -15.89 -5.98 11.25
N ASP A 92 -15.99 -6.64 10.10
CA ASP A 92 -17.10 -7.51 9.73
C ASP A 92 -17.04 -8.88 10.41
N ASN A 93 -18.16 -9.35 10.95
CA ASN A 93 -18.17 -10.67 11.60
C ASN A 93 -18.16 -11.81 10.57
N ASP A 94 -18.59 -11.53 9.34
CA ASP A 94 -18.80 -12.54 8.29
C ASP A 94 -17.62 -12.67 7.30
N LEU A 95 -16.49 -12.01 7.57
CA LEU A 95 -15.36 -11.96 6.63
C LEU A 95 -14.88 -13.36 6.22
N GLU A 96 -14.79 -14.30 7.16
CA GLU A 96 -14.31 -15.66 6.86
C GLU A 96 -15.23 -16.38 5.87
N ALA A 97 -16.54 -16.29 6.08
CA ALA A 97 -17.53 -16.86 5.18
C ALA A 97 -17.44 -16.22 3.78
N LYS A 98 -17.20 -14.91 3.71
CA LYS A 98 -17.02 -14.19 2.43
C LYS A 98 -15.74 -14.60 1.70
N VAL A 99 -14.64 -14.76 2.43
CA VAL A 99 -13.37 -15.25 1.86
C VAL A 99 -13.54 -16.67 1.32
N ARG A 100 -14.23 -17.54 2.07
CA ARG A 100 -14.54 -18.91 1.62
C ARG A 100 -15.43 -18.90 0.37
N ALA A 101 -16.47 -18.07 0.35
CA ALA A 101 -17.35 -17.90 -0.80
C ALA A 101 -16.63 -17.31 -2.03
N ALA A 102 -15.58 -16.53 -1.83
CA ALA A 102 -14.71 -16.01 -2.89
C ALA A 102 -13.71 -17.07 -3.44
N GLY A 103 -13.76 -18.31 -2.94
CA GLY A 103 -12.98 -19.43 -3.44
C GLY A 103 -11.63 -19.65 -2.74
N TYR A 104 -11.34 -18.93 -1.66
CA TYR A 104 -10.15 -19.20 -0.86
C TYR A 104 -10.47 -20.27 0.22
N PRO A 105 -9.78 -21.42 0.23
CA PRO A 105 -10.03 -22.49 1.20
C PRO A 105 -9.44 -22.11 2.56
N VAL A 106 -10.23 -21.49 3.44
CA VAL A 106 -9.73 -20.93 4.71
C VAL A 106 -9.42 -22.02 5.73
N GLY A 107 -8.13 -22.26 6.00
CA GLY A 107 -7.69 -23.16 7.07
C GLY A 107 -7.48 -22.45 8.41
N GLY A 108 -7.26 -21.14 8.36
CA GLY A 108 -7.15 -20.23 9.50
C GLY A 108 -6.98 -18.80 8.98
N MET A 109 -7.46 -17.81 9.73
CA MET A 109 -7.39 -16.41 9.30
C MET A 109 -7.29 -15.44 10.49
N ARG A 110 -6.54 -14.36 10.30
CA ARG A 110 -6.49 -13.19 11.19
C ARG A 110 -6.55 -11.92 10.36
N ARG A 111 -6.98 -10.82 10.98
CA ARG A 111 -7.04 -9.51 10.31
C ARG A 111 -6.61 -8.37 11.22
N ASN A 112 -6.09 -7.32 10.59
CA ASN A 112 -6.01 -5.99 11.16
C ASN A 112 -6.94 -5.07 10.38
N VAL A 113 -7.65 -4.20 11.10
CA VAL A 113 -8.40 -3.09 10.53
C VAL A 113 -8.00 -1.82 11.25
N SER A 114 -7.77 -0.74 10.50
CA SER A 114 -7.44 0.57 11.09
C SER A 114 -7.96 1.69 10.21
N ALA A 115 -7.97 2.90 10.74
CA ALA A 115 -8.38 4.09 10.01
C ALA A 115 -7.54 5.29 10.46
N GLY A 116 -7.33 6.25 9.56
CA GLY A 116 -6.65 7.52 9.89
C GLY A 116 -5.13 7.53 9.69
N TYR A 117 -4.51 6.38 9.41
CA TYR A 117 -3.17 6.34 8.85
C TYR A 117 -3.24 6.65 7.35
N TYR A 118 -2.40 7.52 6.83
CA TYR A 118 -2.44 7.92 5.43
C TYR A 118 -1.45 7.16 4.57
N THR A 119 -0.47 6.52 5.19
CA THR A 119 0.53 5.70 4.50
C THR A 119 0.54 4.27 5.07
N ILE A 120 1.01 3.31 4.27
CA ILE A 120 1.18 1.94 4.75
C ILE A 120 2.31 1.86 5.79
N ALA A 121 3.32 2.73 5.71
CA ALA A 121 4.38 2.82 6.73
C ALA A 121 3.81 3.14 8.12
N GLU A 122 2.89 4.12 8.19
CA GLU A 122 2.21 4.48 9.44
C GLU A 122 1.30 3.36 9.93
N ALA A 123 0.48 2.78 9.05
CA ALA A 123 -0.42 1.67 9.41
C ALA A 123 0.36 0.46 9.93
N PHE A 124 1.43 0.07 9.22
CA PHE A 124 2.31 -1.02 9.63
C PHE A 124 2.98 -0.74 10.98
N SER A 125 3.51 0.46 11.19
CA SER A 125 4.09 0.84 12.48
C SER A 125 3.05 0.74 13.59
N GLY A 126 1.85 1.29 13.40
CA GLY A 126 0.77 1.19 14.38
C GLY A 126 0.34 -0.24 14.68
N TRP A 127 0.31 -1.11 13.67
CA TRP A 127 0.02 -2.54 13.86
C TRP A 127 1.12 -3.29 14.59
N ARG A 128 2.39 -2.97 14.33
CA ARG A 128 3.52 -3.63 14.98
C ARG A 128 3.61 -3.28 16.47
N GLU A 129 3.34 -2.03 16.83
CA GLU A 129 3.42 -1.56 18.22
C GLU A 129 2.18 -1.94 19.06
N SER A 130 1.19 -2.62 18.47
CA SER A 130 -0.02 -3.07 19.16
C SER A 130 -0.03 -4.59 19.28
N ASP A 131 0.03 -5.12 20.51
CA ASP A 131 0.04 -6.58 20.74
C ASP A 131 -1.08 -7.32 20.01
N GLN A 132 -2.27 -6.71 19.94
CA GLN A 132 -3.41 -7.30 19.23
C GLN A 132 -3.17 -7.39 17.73
N HIS A 133 -2.71 -6.31 17.10
CA HIS A 133 -2.49 -6.25 15.66
C HIS A 133 -1.21 -7.01 15.24
N ARG A 134 -0.19 -7.02 16.10
CA ARG A 134 1.06 -7.74 15.89
C ARG A 134 0.82 -9.24 15.77
N ARG A 135 -0.13 -9.80 16.52
CA ARG A 135 -0.54 -11.22 16.38
C ARG A 135 -1.07 -11.58 14.98
N THR A 136 -1.64 -10.63 14.25
CA THR A 136 -2.00 -10.86 12.84
C THR A 136 -0.76 -10.86 11.96
N LEU A 137 0.10 -9.84 12.08
CA LEU A 137 1.35 -9.74 11.30
C LEU A 137 2.22 -11.00 11.44
N LEU A 138 2.23 -11.58 12.64
CA LEU A 138 3.01 -12.75 13.02
C LEU A 138 2.17 -14.02 13.15
N MET A 139 1.07 -14.13 12.40
CA MET A 139 0.37 -15.40 12.27
C MET A 139 1.35 -16.45 11.70
N GLU A 140 1.74 -17.41 12.55
CA GLU A 140 2.87 -18.32 12.29
C GLU A 140 2.64 -19.22 11.09
N ASP A 141 1.41 -19.71 10.94
CA ASP A 141 0.99 -20.66 9.93
C ASP A 141 0.40 -20.00 8.66
N ALA A 142 0.44 -18.67 8.58
CA ALA A 142 -0.02 -17.95 7.40
C ALA A 142 0.87 -18.25 6.18
N THR A 143 0.23 -18.54 5.05
CA THR A 143 0.86 -18.75 3.74
C THR A 143 0.55 -17.61 2.78
N ASP A 144 -0.58 -16.93 3.00
CA ASP A 144 -1.14 -15.94 2.10
C ASP A 144 -1.61 -14.70 2.86
N MET A 145 -1.69 -13.59 2.14
CA MET A 145 -2.20 -12.32 2.64
C MET A 145 -3.04 -11.60 1.59
N GLY A 146 -3.93 -10.75 2.07
CA GLY A 146 -4.59 -9.73 1.27
C GLY A 146 -4.51 -8.40 2.01
N ILE A 147 -4.28 -7.31 1.29
CA ILE A 147 -4.18 -5.99 1.91
C ILE A 147 -4.78 -4.93 0.99
N ALA A 148 -5.50 -3.99 1.59
CA ALA A 148 -6.13 -2.89 0.88
C ALA A 148 -6.17 -1.61 1.71
N ALA A 149 -6.21 -0.48 1.00
CA ALA A 149 -6.57 0.82 1.53
C ALA A 149 -7.65 1.44 0.65
N ILE A 150 -8.66 2.04 1.27
CA ILE A 150 -9.65 2.85 0.55
C ILE A 150 -9.62 4.29 1.04
N HIS A 151 -9.82 5.21 0.10
CA HIS A 151 -9.96 6.63 0.39
C HIS A 151 -11.44 7.06 0.35
N GLN A 152 -11.91 7.62 1.45
CA GLN A 152 -13.23 8.17 1.69
C GLN A 152 -13.09 9.65 2.10
N PRO A 153 -12.93 10.59 1.15
CA PRO A 153 -12.47 11.97 1.42
C PRO A 153 -13.36 12.77 2.38
N ARG A 154 -14.64 12.40 2.49
CA ARG A 154 -15.64 13.05 3.37
C ARG A 154 -15.80 12.34 4.73
N ALA A 155 -15.17 11.19 4.92
CA ALA A 155 -15.27 10.43 6.16
C ALA A 155 -14.28 10.96 7.21
N LYS A 156 -14.64 10.84 8.49
CA LYS A 156 -13.83 11.29 9.64
C LYS A 156 -12.36 10.89 9.54
N TYR A 157 -12.09 9.64 9.15
CA TYR A 157 -10.74 9.08 9.15
C TYR A 157 -10.05 9.12 7.78
N LYS A 158 -10.77 9.51 6.72
CA LYS A 158 -10.35 9.54 5.30
C LYS A 158 -9.85 8.20 4.71
N VAL A 159 -8.86 7.55 5.31
CA VAL A 159 -8.27 6.31 4.84
C VAL A 159 -8.59 5.17 5.80
N TYR A 160 -8.98 4.03 5.23
CA TYR A 160 -9.30 2.80 5.97
C TYR A 160 -8.47 1.65 5.41
N TRP A 161 -7.82 0.92 6.31
CA TRP A 161 -6.92 -0.17 5.98
C TRP A 161 -7.48 -1.50 6.47
N THR A 162 -7.31 -2.53 5.65
CA THR A 162 -7.47 -3.91 6.07
C THR A 162 -6.28 -4.73 5.61
N LEU A 163 -5.71 -5.50 6.54
CA LEU A 163 -4.77 -6.58 6.25
C LEU A 163 -5.42 -7.89 6.70
N ILE A 164 -5.40 -8.90 5.84
CA ILE A 164 -5.81 -10.27 6.12
C ILE A 164 -4.58 -11.16 5.98
N MET A 165 -4.34 -12.01 6.99
CA MET A 165 -3.36 -13.09 6.95
C MET A 165 -4.13 -14.41 7.02
N ALA A 166 -3.78 -15.38 6.19
CA ALA A 166 -4.50 -16.63 6.14
C ALA A 166 -3.60 -17.83 5.85
N ARG A 167 -4.03 -18.98 6.34
CA ARG A 167 -3.55 -20.32 5.97
C ARG A 167 -4.57 -20.96 5.04
N ARG A 168 -4.11 -21.63 3.99
CA ARG A 168 -4.96 -22.50 3.15
C ARG A 168 -5.28 -23.83 3.85
N GLU A 169 -6.50 -24.35 3.71
CA GLU A 169 -6.80 -25.76 3.98
C GLU A 169 -5.95 -26.64 3.05
N LYS A 170 -5.48 -27.77 3.58
CA LYS A 170 -4.73 -28.77 2.81
C LYS A 170 -5.66 -29.70 2.06
#